data_AF-A0A8K0CT15-F1
#
_entry.id   AF-A0A8K0CT15-F1
#
_cell.length_a   1.000
_cell.length_b   1.000
_cell.length_c   1.000
_cell.angle_alpha   90.00
_cell.angle_beta   90.00
_cell.angle_gamma   90.00
#
_symmetry.space_group_name_H-M   'P 1'
#
loop_
_entity.id
_entity.type
_entity.pdbx_description
1 polymer ?
#
loop_
_entity_poly.entity_id
_entity_poly.type
_entity_poly.pdbx_seq_one_letter_code
_entity_poly.pdbx_strand_id
1 'polypeptide(L)'
;MYYQKRPSDQLGFQRKVLGSLSFYNLKEKKINFGSPFPVDLDELDFQRNVSENKSLYNLTEKKCNDSSRRKLIEQISVFNKLQKVKNEEIFGTFNNYSLVIVIQVNARIHYLLYLIKSLGQAQDIDKTLLVFSHDFFDENINRVVNSVKFCKFIQIFYPHSIQAYPNVFPGHDLKGCPRNSTKDEAVQMGCINAFNTDSSGDYRNPQLCQTKHHWWWKANRVFNLASLQSYKGLVLFLEEDNYVLKDFIHVLKLMEDITKHSCRHCKLLAMASNWDPVAVYGITMKTSQVAITGGFSNYGIAFNRSTWREIVKCKYSFCFYEDYNWDFSFRNVFLKCIKAPHFLVLR
;
A
#
# COMPACT_ATOMS: atom_id res chain seq x y z
N MET A 1 2.45 21.44 -32.17
CA MET A 1 3.54 20.95 -33.03
C MET A 1 4.17 19.77 -32.30
N TYR A 2 4.34 18.57 -32.84
CA TYR A 2 3.93 18.06 -34.16
C TYR A 2 2.52 17.41 -34.12
N TYR A 3 2.19 16.49 -35.03
CA TYR A 3 0.84 16.00 -35.34
C TYR A 3 0.85 14.50 -35.75
N GLN A 4 -0.26 13.79 -35.51
CA GLN A 4 -0.81 12.86 -36.51
C GLN A 4 -2.36 12.91 -36.51
N LYS A 5 -3.01 12.64 -37.67
CA LYS A 5 -4.28 13.31 -38.11
C LYS A 5 -4.88 12.58 -39.33
N ARG A 6 -6.19 12.39 -39.58
CA ARG A 6 -7.48 12.55 -38.83
C ARG A 6 -8.51 11.57 -39.45
N PRO A 7 -9.32 10.84 -38.68
CA PRO A 7 -10.80 11.00 -38.76
C PRO A 7 -11.47 10.96 -37.36
N SER A 8 -12.65 11.52 -37.04
CA SER A 8 -13.58 12.47 -37.69
C SER A 8 -14.37 12.04 -38.94
N ASP A 9 -15.54 12.65 -39.25
CA ASP A 9 -16.43 13.55 -38.48
C ASP A 9 -17.70 12.75 -38.05
N GLN A 10 -18.70 13.19 -37.28
CA GLN A 10 -19.27 14.54 -37.03
C GLN A 10 -19.68 14.76 -35.56
N LEU A 11 -20.03 16.00 -35.22
CA LEU A 11 -20.59 16.40 -33.92
C LEU A 11 -22.07 16.02 -33.79
N GLY A 12 -22.52 15.84 -32.54
CA GLY A 12 -23.85 16.32 -32.15
C GLY A 12 -24.82 15.30 -31.56
N PHE A 13 -24.65 14.94 -30.27
CA PHE A 13 -25.79 14.77 -29.38
C PHE A 13 -25.40 15.05 -27.93
N GLN A 14 -26.11 15.97 -27.27
CA GLN A 14 -26.12 16.01 -25.81
C GLN A 14 -26.97 14.86 -25.28
N ARG A 15 -26.47 14.09 -24.32
CA ARG A 15 -27.35 13.45 -23.32
C ARG A 15 -26.66 13.32 -21.97
N LYS A 16 -27.34 13.83 -20.94
CA LYS A 16 -26.98 13.61 -19.54
C LYS A 16 -26.99 12.11 -19.24
N VAL A 17 -25.97 11.61 -18.57
CA VAL A 17 -26.14 10.59 -17.54
C VAL A 17 -25.71 11.22 -16.23
N LEU A 18 -26.69 11.71 -15.47
CA LEU A 18 -26.49 12.13 -14.09
C LEU A 18 -26.33 10.88 -13.21
N GLY A 19 -25.15 10.26 -13.29
CA GLY A 19 -24.71 9.30 -12.28
C GLY A 19 -24.56 10.05 -10.95
N SER A 20 -25.34 9.65 -9.94
CA SER A 20 -25.49 10.39 -8.69
C SER A 20 -24.21 10.36 -7.83
N LEU A 21 -23.32 11.33 -8.06
CA LEU A 21 -22.25 11.69 -7.14
C LEU A 21 -22.85 12.29 -5.86
N SER A 22 -23.19 11.42 -4.91
CA SER A 22 -23.60 11.83 -3.56
C SER A 22 -22.37 12.33 -2.79
N PHE A 23 -22.29 13.63 -2.58
CA PHE A 23 -21.28 14.28 -1.75
C PHE A 23 -21.80 14.46 -0.33
N TYR A 24 -21.09 13.88 0.66
CA TYR A 24 -21.36 14.08 2.07
C TYR A 24 -20.37 15.11 2.63
N ASN A 25 -20.89 16.27 3.05
CA ASN A 25 -20.13 17.35 3.65
C ASN A 25 -19.97 17.08 5.16
N LEU A 26 -18.75 16.90 5.65
CA LEU A 26 -18.47 16.48 7.04
C LEU A 26 -18.63 17.61 8.10
N LYS A 27 -19.25 18.75 7.76
CA LYS A 27 -19.32 19.93 8.64
C LYS A 27 -20.64 20.10 9.40
N GLU A 28 -20.72 19.45 10.57
CA GLU A 28 -21.44 19.99 11.74
C GLU A 28 -20.62 19.90 13.04
N LYS A 29 -19.38 20.41 13.00
CA LYS A 29 -18.66 20.98 14.15
C LYS A 29 -17.54 21.91 13.65
N LYS A 30 -17.31 23.01 14.36
CA LYS A 30 -16.27 24.00 14.00
C LYS A 30 -14.89 23.48 14.40
N ILE A 31 -14.24 22.74 13.51
CA ILE A 31 -12.81 22.41 13.62
C ILE A 31 -12.03 23.54 12.91
N ASN A 32 -11.25 24.30 13.68
CA ASN A 32 -10.30 25.25 13.10
C ASN A 32 -9.08 24.47 12.63
N PHE A 33 -8.89 24.39 11.31
CA PHE A 33 -7.59 24.03 10.76
C PHE A 33 -6.61 25.17 11.10
N GLY A 34 -5.56 24.85 11.86
CA GLY A 34 -4.49 25.80 12.15
C GLY A 34 -3.76 26.23 10.88
N SER A 35 -3.10 27.39 10.94
CA SER A 35 -2.29 27.92 9.83
C SER A 35 -1.26 26.90 9.32
N PRO A 36 -0.90 26.94 8.03
CA PRO A 36 0.26 26.20 7.54
C PRO A 36 1.49 26.63 8.34
N PHE A 37 2.08 25.71 9.09
CA PHE A 37 3.24 25.99 9.93
C PHE A 37 4.50 26.10 9.07
N PRO A 38 5.45 27.00 9.43
CA PRO A 38 6.80 26.95 8.88
C PRO A 38 7.43 25.58 9.16
N VAL A 39 8.24 25.10 8.23
CA VAL A 39 9.14 23.96 8.48
C VAL A 39 10.43 24.54 9.02
N ASP A 40 10.63 24.48 10.35
CA ASP A 40 11.94 24.79 10.94
C ASP A 40 12.99 23.81 10.44
N LEU A 41 14.14 24.33 10.03
CA LEU A 41 15.16 23.62 9.23
C LEU A 41 16.33 23.04 10.05
N ASP A 42 16.19 22.96 11.37
CA ASP A 42 17.20 22.45 12.31
C ASP A 42 17.31 20.90 12.32
N GLU A 43 17.33 20.27 11.15
CA GLU A 43 17.52 18.81 10.97
C GLU A 43 18.87 18.43 10.34
N LEU A 44 19.82 19.36 10.24
CA LEU A 44 21.11 19.19 9.54
C LEU A 44 22.04 18.11 10.15
N ASP A 45 22.04 17.92 11.48
CA ASP A 45 22.97 16.96 12.11
C ASP A 45 22.58 15.49 11.87
N PHE A 46 21.30 15.19 11.59
CA PHE A 46 20.92 13.83 11.18
C PHE A 46 21.27 13.55 9.71
N GLN A 47 21.35 14.59 8.86
CA GLN A 47 21.65 14.42 7.43
C GLN A 47 23.08 13.95 7.18
N ARG A 48 24.07 14.44 7.96
CA ARG A 48 25.48 14.05 7.83
C ARG A 48 25.67 12.53 7.90
N ASN A 49 25.10 11.88 8.91
CA ASN A 49 25.28 10.45 9.20
C ASN A 49 24.53 9.49 8.24
N VAL A 50 23.69 9.99 7.34
CA VAL A 50 22.96 9.15 6.36
C VAL A 50 23.40 9.40 4.91
N SER A 51 24.11 10.51 4.67
CA SER A 51 24.56 10.92 3.32
C SER A 51 25.47 9.91 2.60
N GLU A 52 26.14 9.01 3.33
CA GLU A 52 27.00 7.95 2.76
C GLU A 52 26.21 6.81 2.07
N ASN A 53 24.92 6.63 2.38
CA ASN A 53 24.13 5.47 1.92
C ASN A 53 23.58 5.56 0.47
N LYS A 54 24.00 6.57 -0.32
CA LYS A 54 23.63 6.66 -1.75
C LYS A 54 24.19 5.52 -2.62
N SER A 55 25.08 4.69 -2.09
CA SER A 55 25.67 3.52 -2.75
C SER A 55 24.75 2.29 -2.85
N LEU A 56 23.63 2.25 -2.10
CA LEU A 56 22.84 1.01 -1.90
C LEU A 56 22.13 0.49 -3.17
N TYR A 57 22.03 1.30 -4.22
CA TYR A 57 21.47 0.88 -5.52
C TYR A 57 22.43 0.00 -6.35
N ASN A 58 23.72 -0.02 -6.02
CA ASN A 58 24.70 -0.96 -6.61
C ASN A 58 24.64 -2.34 -5.92
N LEU A 59 23.47 -2.97 -5.94
CA LEU A 59 23.28 -4.37 -5.53
C LEU A 59 23.62 -5.39 -6.64
N THR A 60 24.37 -4.96 -7.66
CA THR A 60 25.08 -5.82 -8.59
C THR A 60 26.14 -6.66 -7.88
N GLU A 61 26.03 -7.98 -8.00
CA GLU A 61 27.10 -8.97 -7.76
C GLU A 61 27.73 -9.06 -6.36
N LYS A 62 27.14 -8.46 -5.33
CA LYS A 62 27.53 -8.79 -3.94
C LYS A 62 27.09 -10.23 -3.63
N LYS A 63 27.96 -11.21 -3.92
CA LYS A 63 27.74 -12.66 -3.70
C LYS A 63 27.12 -12.89 -2.32
N CYS A 64 25.81 -13.12 -2.27
CA CYS A 64 25.12 -13.40 -1.03
C CYS A 64 25.57 -14.77 -0.54
N ASN A 65 26.50 -14.79 0.42
CA ASN A 65 27.02 -16.02 1.01
C ASN A 65 25.84 -16.85 1.51
N ASP A 66 25.79 -18.11 1.10
CA ASP A 66 24.65 -18.99 1.35
C ASP A 66 24.38 -19.19 2.86
N SER A 67 25.42 -19.03 3.71
CA SER A 67 25.27 -18.94 5.17
C SER A 67 24.49 -17.68 5.61
N SER A 68 24.78 -16.52 5.03
CA SER A 68 24.08 -15.26 5.31
C SER A 68 22.63 -15.30 4.82
N ARG A 69 22.40 -15.88 3.63
CA ARG A 69 21.05 -16.08 3.06
C ARG A 69 20.18 -16.98 3.95
N ARG A 70 20.74 -18.09 4.46
CA ARG A 70 20.04 -18.98 5.40
C ARG A 70 19.68 -18.27 6.70
N LYS A 71 20.63 -17.52 7.29
CA LYS A 71 20.40 -16.71 8.50
C LYS A 71 19.29 -15.66 8.32
N LEU A 72 19.24 -14.99 7.17
CA LEU A 72 18.17 -14.04 6.85
C LEU A 72 16.80 -14.73 6.80
N ILE A 73 16.69 -15.86 6.10
CA ILE A 73 15.44 -16.64 5.99
C ILE A 73 15.01 -17.16 7.37
N GLU A 74 15.96 -17.60 8.20
CA GLU A 74 15.73 -18.04 9.58
C GLU A 74 15.23 -16.89 10.47
N GLN A 75 15.87 -15.71 10.43
CA GLN A 75 15.44 -14.52 11.15
C GLN A 75 14.01 -14.10 10.75
N ILE A 76 13.73 -14.03 9.44
CA ILE A 76 12.39 -13.74 8.90
C ILE A 76 11.36 -14.76 9.40
N SER A 77 11.71 -16.05 9.43
CA SER A 77 10.86 -17.12 9.97
C SER A 77 10.58 -16.91 11.46
N VAL A 78 11.61 -16.63 12.26
CA VAL A 78 11.50 -16.38 13.70
C VAL A 78 10.62 -15.17 14.01
N PHE A 79 10.85 -14.00 13.38
CA PHE A 79 10.00 -12.82 13.55
C PHE A 79 8.54 -13.11 13.20
N ASN A 80 8.29 -13.71 12.04
CA ASN A 80 6.93 -14.05 11.59
C ASN A 80 6.23 -15.09 12.46
N LYS A 81 6.97 -15.99 13.11
CA LYS A 81 6.43 -17.03 13.99
C LYS A 81 6.13 -16.48 15.39
N LEU A 82 7.01 -15.65 15.94
CA LEU A 82 6.86 -15.02 17.26
C LEU A 82 5.68 -14.04 17.32
N GLN A 83 5.41 -13.27 16.25
CA GLN A 83 4.32 -12.30 16.18
C GLN A 83 4.30 -11.29 17.36
N LYS A 84 5.47 -10.96 17.92
CA LYS A 84 5.56 -10.14 19.14
C LYS A 84 5.05 -8.72 18.91
N VAL A 85 3.91 -8.40 19.51
CA VAL A 85 3.45 -7.02 19.70
C VAL A 85 4.42 -6.31 20.66
N LYS A 86 4.70 -5.04 20.38
CA LYS A 86 5.53 -4.13 21.18
C LYS A 86 4.64 -3.06 21.81
N ASN A 87 5.04 -2.59 23.00
CA ASN A 87 4.36 -1.55 23.79
C ASN A 87 2.94 -1.96 24.26
N GLU A 88 2.60 -3.26 24.25
CA GLU A 88 1.29 -3.74 24.71
C GLU A 88 1.17 -3.63 26.23
N GLU A 89 2.29 -3.77 26.93
CA GLU A 89 2.47 -3.49 28.35
C GLU A 89 2.29 -2.01 28.74
N ILE A 90 2.36 -1.08 27.78
CA ILE A 90 2.16 0.37 27.99
C ILE A 90 0.75 0.80 27.61
N PHE A 91 0.26 0.34 26.45
CA PHE A 91 -1.00 0.81 25.86
C PHE A 91 -2.18 -0.17 26.02
N GLY A 92 -2.00 -1.26 26.77
CA GLY A 92 -3.00 -2.32 26.95
C GLY A 92 -3.37 -3.08 25.68
N THR A 93 -4.14 -4.16 25.80
CA THR A 93 -4.66 -4.91 24.63
C THR A 93 -5.55 -4.02 23.75
N PHE A 94 -5.60 -4.28 22.44
CA PHE A 94 -6.45 -3.52 21.52
C PHE A 94 -7.89 -4.06 21.45
N ASN A 95 -8.84 -3.18 21.15
CA ASN A 95 -10.25 -3.53 21.00
C ASN A 95 -10.47 -4.24 19.65
N ASN A 96 -11.42 -5.19 19.57
CA ASN A 96 -11.88 -5.81 18.32
C ASN A 96 -12.37 -4.81 17.25
N TYR A 97 -12.59 -3.55 17.64
CA TYR A 97 -12.96 -2.41 16.78
C TYR A 97 -11.92 -1.26 16.78
N SER A 98 -10.77 -1.39 17.47
CA SER A 98 -9.64 -0.45 17.32
C SER A 98 -9.15 -0.42 15.87
N LEU A 99 -8.73 0.72 15.33
CA LEU A 99 -8.15 0.78 13.99
C LEU A 99 -6.82 -0.01 13.93
N VAL A 100 -6.67 -0.87 12.91
CA VAL A 100 -5.38 -1.49 12.56
C VAL A 100 -4.84 -0.77 11.32
N ILE A 101 -3.56 -0.42 11.33
CA ILE A 101 -2.90 0.28 10.22
C ILE A 101 -1.73 -0.57 9.73
N VAL A 102 -1.74 -0.95 8.46
CA VAL A 102 -0.73 -1.81 7.81
C VAL A 102 0.10 -0.96 6.86
N ILE A 103 1.40 -0.86 7.14
CA ILE A 103 2.35 -0.05 6.37
C ILE A 103 3.20 -1.00 5.53
N GLN A 104 3.18 -0.83 4.20
CA GLN A 104 4.14 -1.50 3.31
C GLN A 104 5.48 -0.75 3.35
N VAL A 105 6.51 -1.43 3.84
CA VAL A 105 7.88 -0.96 3.98
C VAL A 105 8.78 -1.73 3.02
N ASN A 106 9.68 -1.01 2.36
CA ASN A 106 10.75 -1.54 1.53
C ASN A 106 12.08 -0.98 2.05
N ALA A 107 12.67 0.00 1.37
CA ALA A 107 14.02 0.49 1.65
C ALA A 107 14.11 2.02 1.90
N ARG A 108 13.00 2.77 1.82
CA ARG A 108 13.04 4.25 1.81
C ARG A 108 12.95 4.84 3.22
N ILE A 109 13.99 4.60 4.03
CA ILE A 109 14.05 4.97 5.46
C ILE A 109 13.66 6.43 5.78
N HIS A 110 14.04 7.40 4.93
CA HIS A 110 13.66 8.82 5.11
C HIS A 110 12.15 9.07 4.99
N TYR A 111 11.48 8.39 4.05
CA TYR A 111 10.04 8.49 3.88
C TYR A 111 9.31 7.84 5.06
N LEU A 112 9.77 6.65 5.48
CA LEU A 112 9.25 5.96 6.67
C LEU A 112 9.36 6.81 7.95
N LEU A 113 10.46 7.58 8.09
CA LEU A 113 10.63 8.54 9.19
C LEU A 113 9.57 9.64 9.18
N TYR A 114 9.25 10.23 8.02
CA TYR A 114 8.16 11.22 7.91
C TYR A 114 6.79 10.61 8.20
N LEU A 115 6.51 9.39 7.72
CA LEU A 115 5.27 8.67 8.05
C LEU A 115 5.15 8.45 9.56
N ILE A 116 6.19 7.93 10.23
CA ILE A 116 6.21 7.71 11.68
C ILE A 116 6.08 9.03 12.46
N LYS A 117 6.75 10.11 12.01
CA LYS A 117 6.65 11.47 12.58
C LYS A 117 5.22 12.03 12.46
N SER A 118 4.51 11.75 11.37
CA SER A 118 3.10 12.16 11.18
C SER A 118 2.11 11.32 12.00
N LEU A 119 2.29 9.98 12.04
CA LEU A 119 1.48 9.08 12.86
C LEU A 119 1.58 9.42 14.36
N GLY A 120 2.79 9.71 14.85
CA GLY A 120 3.01 10.11 16.24
C GLY A 120 2.38 11.46 16.65
N GLN A 121 1.88 12.25 15.69
CA GLN A 121 1.14 13.49 15.94
C GLN A 121 -0.39 13.32 15.77
N ALA A 122 -0.88 12.14 15.41
CA ALA A 122 -2.29 11.92 15.12
C ALA A 122 -3.12 11.59 16.37
N GLN A 123 -4.34 12.12 16.42
CA GLN A 123 -5.28 11.87 17.50
C GLN A 123 -5.78 10.42 17.46
N ASP A 124 -5.98 9.82 18.65
CA ASP A 124 -6.33 8.41 18.85
C ASP A 124 -5.29 7.36 18.38
N ILE A 125 -4.06 7.75 18.01
CA ILE A 125 -3.05 6.79 17.52
C ILE A 125 -2.66 5.74 18.59
N ASP A 126 -2.70 6.12 19.86
CA ASP A 126 -2.45 5.28 21.04
C ASP A 126 -3.37 4.04 21.12
N LYS A 127 -4.59 4.17 20.59
CA LYS A 127 -5.64 3.14 20.58
C LYS A 127 -5.51 2.16 19.41
N THR A 128 -4.54 2.37 18.50
CA THR A 128 -4.34 1.57 17.29
C THR A 128 -3.35 0.42 17.47
N LEU A 129 -3.26 -0.43 16.44
CA LEU A 129 -2.14 -1.34 16.22
C LEU A 129 -1.51 -1.03 14.86
N LEU A 130 -0.22 -0.66 14.85
CA LEU A 130 0.56 -0.56 13.62
C LEU A 130 1.14 -1.93 13.23
N VAL A 131 1.04 -2.31 11.96
CA VAL A 131 1.71 -3.47 11.37
C VAL A 131 2.68 -2.97 10.31
N PHE A 132 3.97 -2.97 10.63
CA PHE A 132 5.01 -2.70 9.65
C PHE A 132 5.31 -4.00 8.90
N SER A 133 5.11 -3.99 7.57
CA SER A 133 5.27 -5.14 6.69
C SER A 133 6.43 -4.88 5.74
N HIS A 134 7.51 -5.62 5.91
CA HIS A 134 8.79 -5.38 5.24
C HIS A 134 9.05 -6.41 4.14
N ASP A 135 9.43 -6.00 2.92
CA ASP A 135 10.05 -6.91 1.94
C ASP A 135 11.58 -6.78 1.82
N PHE A 136 12.16 -5.77 2.49
CA PHE A 136 13.60 -5.66 2.70
C PHE A 136 13.91 -5.66 4.20
N PHE A 137 14.79 -6.56 4.63
CA PHE A 137 15.30 -6.63 6.00
C PHE A 137 16.55 -5.75 6.11
N ASP A 138 16.47 -4.68 6.90
CA ASP A 138 17.58 -3.78 7.19
C ASP A 138 17.58 -3.38 8.67
N GLU A 139 18.76 -3.35 9.29
CA GLU A 139 18.84 -3.03 10.72
C GLU A 139 18.49 -1.58 11.05
N ASN A 140 18.75 -0.63 10.17
CA ASN A 140 18.45 0.78 10.41
C ASN A 140 16.95 1.06 10.27
N ILE A 141 16.30 0.45 9.27
CA ILE A 141 14.83 0.43 9.15
C ILE A 141 14.20 -0.23 10.38
N ASN A 142 14.72 -1.38 10.81
CA ASN A 142 14.25 -2.06 12.02
C ASN A 142 14.47 -1.19 13.29
N ARG A 143 15.58 -0.45 13.40
CA ARG A 143 15.84 0.50 14.51
C ARG A 143 14.86 1.66 14.50
N VAL A 144 14.56 2.23 13.33
CA VAL A 144 13.53 3.27 13.15
C VAL A 144 12.14 2.78 13.55
N VAL A 145 11.72 1.58 13.13
CA VAL A 145 10.43 1.02 13.58
C VAL A 145 10.43 0.74 15.08
N ASN A 146 11.54 0.25 15.65
CA ASN A 146 11.66 0.05 17.09
C ASN A 146 11.75 1.37 17.91
N SER A 147 11.81 2.56 17.28
CA SER A 147 11.74 3.84 18.00
C SER A 147 10.30 4.33 18.23
N VAL A 148 9.28 3.62 17.74
CA VAL A 148 7.86 3.94 17.97
C VAL A 148 7.50 3.78 19.45
N LYS A 149 7.17 4.91 20.10
CA LYS A 149 6.81 4.98 21.54
C LYS A 149 5.37 5.45 21.81
N PHE A 150 4.60 5.78 20.77
CA PHE A 150 3.28 6.45 20.89
C PHE A 150 2.06 5.52 20.73
N CYS A 151 2.28 4.25 20.35
CA CYS A 151 1.22 3.25 20.20
C CYS A 151 1.79 1.83 20.22
N LYS A 152 0.93 0.82 20.04
CA LYS A 152 1.33 -0.58 19.81
C LYS A 152 1.81 -0.80 18.38
N PHE A 153 2.78 -1.67 18.19
CA PHE A 153 3.20 -2.10 16.86
C PHE A 153 3.67 -3.56 16.80
N ILE A 154 3.68 -4.12 15.59
CA ILE A 154 4.25 -5.42 15.24
C ILE A 154 5.00 -5.31 13.91
N GLN A 155 6.12 -6.02 13.77
CA GLN A 155 6.86 -6.15 12.52
C GLN A 155 6.62 -7.55 11.91
N ILE A 156 6.30 -7.61 10.62
CA ILE A 156 6.18 -8.83 9.83
C ILE A 156 7.04 -8.70 8.56
N PHE A 157 7.61 -9.81 8.10
CA PHE A 157 8.60 -9.79 7.01
C PHE A 157 8.16 -10.71 5.87
N TYR A 158 8.05 -10.19 4.65
CA TYR A 158 7.62 -10.96 3.48
C TYR A 158 8.64 -12.09 3.18
N PRO A 159 8.27 -13.38 3.33
CA PRO A 159 9.23 -14.48 3.40
C PRO A 159 9.75 -14.94 2.04
N HIS A 160 9.41 -14.25 0.95
CA HIS A 160 9.83 -14.58 -0.41
C HIS A 160 10.30 -13.34 -1.18
N SER A 161 10.99 -12.41 -0.52
CA SER A 161 11.59 -11.25 -1.19
C SER A 161 12.80 -11.62 -2.05
N ILE A 162 13.16 -10.73 -2.98
CA ILE A 162 14.37 -10.84 -3.80
C ILE A 162 15.62 -10.91 -2.91
N GLN A 163 15.62 -10.25 -1.75
CA GLN A 163 16.73 -10.29 -0.78
C GLN A 163 16.96 -11.70 -0.22
N ALA A 164 15.88 -12.47 0.02
CA ALA A 164 15.96 -13.85 0.51
C ALA A 164 16.21 -14.88 -0.61
N TYR A 165 15.75 -14.60 -1.83
CA TYR A 165 15.85 -15.49 -3.00
C TYR A 165 16.47 -14.76 -4.21
N PRO A 166 17.72 -14.27 -4.14
CA PRO A 166 18.25 -13.38 -5.19
C PRO A 166 18.42 -14.08 -6.54
N ASN A 167 18.81 -15.35 -6.54
CA ASN A 167 19.27 -16.11 -7.71
C ASN A 167 18.31 -17.22 -8.18
N VAL A 168 17.05 -17.20 -7.71
CA VAL A 168 16.02 -18.22 -7.96
C VAL A 168 14.65 -17.56 -7.82
N PHE A 169 13.60 -18.10 -8.47
CA PHE A 169 12.24 -17.60 -8.27
C PHE A 169 11.87 -17.51 -6.78
N PRO A 170 11.27 -16.39 -6.29
CA PRO A 170 10.75 -15.25 -7.06
C PRO A 170 11.72 -14.08 -7.29
N GLY A 171 13.01 -14.18 -6.97
CA GLY A 171 14.01 -13.19 -7.42
C GLY A 171 14.40 -13.36 -8.89
N HIS A 172 15.67 -13.09 -9.19
CA HIS A 172 16.26 -13.27 -10.52
C HIS A 172 16.67 -14.73 -10.69
N ASP A 173 15.79 -15.54 -11.28
CA ASP A 173 16.15 -16.93 -11.55
C ASP A 173 17.27 -17.01 -12.59
N LEU A 174 18.37 -17.67 -12.26
CA LEU A 174 19.53 -17.82 -13.17
C LEU A 174 19.22 -18.63 -14.44
N LYS A 175 18.04 -19.26 -14.53
CA LYS A 175 17.54 -19.92 -15.74
C LYS A 175 16.35 -19.18 -16.38
N GLY A 176 15.98 -18.02 -15.85
CA GLY A 176 14.92 -17.16 -16.37
C GLY A 176 15.31 -16.44 -17.66
N CYS A 177 14.32 -16.12 -18.50
CA CYS A 177 14.54 -15.38 -19.73
C CYS A 177 14.80 -13.89 -19.43
N PRO A 178 15.79 -13.24 -20.08
CA PRO A 178 16.00 -11.79 -19.95
C PRO A 178 14.76 -11.01 -20.41
N ARG A 179 14.39 -9.91 -19.72
CA ARG A 179 13.11 -9.21 -19.98
C ARG A 179 12.87 -8.90 -21.47
N ASN A 180 13.86 -8.32 -22.12
CA ASN A 180 13.72 -7.75 -23.46
C ASN A 180 14.10 -8.75 -24.58
N SER A 181 14.33 -10.02 -24.28
CA SER A 181 14.61 -11.03 -25.31
C SER A 181 13.35 -11.34 -26.11
N THR A 182 13.50 -11.60 -27.40
CA THR A 182 12.42 -12.13 -28.24
C THR A 182 12.09 -13.57 -27.86
N LYS A 183 10.90 -14.02 -28.27
CA LYS A 183 10.45 -15.40 -28.03
C LYS A 183 11.36 -16.45 -28.66
N ASP A 184 11.88 -16.19 -29.86
CA ASP A 184 12.70 -17.15 -30.58
C ASP A 184 14.09 -17.27 -29.95
N GLU A 185 14.70 -16.16 -29.51
CA GLU A 185 15.92 -16.17 -28.69
C GLU A 185 15.70 -16.92 -27.37
N ALA A 186 14.58 -16.68 -26.68
CA ALA A 186 14.25 -17.34 -25.43
C ALA A 186 14.08 -18.87 -25.57
N VAL A 187 13.46 -19.32 -26.67
CA VAL A 187 13.33 -20.74 -27.01
C VAL A 187 14.70 -21.34 -27.37
N GLN A 188 15.55 -20.63 -28.12
CA GLN A 188 16.91 -21.07 -28.45
C GLN A 188 17.82 -21.15 -27.20
N MET A 189 17.66 -20.22 -26.25
CA MET A 189 18.36 -20.25 -24.96
C MET A 189 17.84 -21.33 -23.98
N GLY A 190 16.67 -21.92 -24.24
CA GLY A 190 16.06 -22.93 -23.36
C GLY A 190 15.68 -22.40 -21.97
N CYS A 191 15.43 -21.11 -21.82
CA CYS A 191 15.12 -20.49 -20.53
C CYS A 191 13.71 -20.86 -20.02
N ILE A 192 13.55 -21.00 -18.70
CA ILE A 192 12.44 -21.73 -18.06
C ILE A 192 11.04 -21.15 -18.32
N ASN A 193 10.96 -19.90 -18.75
CA ASN A 193 9.72 -19.17 -18.96
C ASN A 193 9.57 -18.64 -20.40
N ALA A 194 10.26 -19.24 -21.38
CA ALA A 194 10.27 -18.79 -22.78
C ALA A 194 8.87 -18.70 -23.43
N PHE A 195 7.91 -19.49 -22.96
CA PHE A 195 6.52 -19.49 -23.42
C PHE A 195 5.59 -18.58 -22.59
N ASN A 196 6.14 -17.77 -21.68
CA ASN A 196 5.40 -16.97 -20.71
C ASN A 196 5.93 -15.51 -20.66
N THR A 197 5.58 -14.73 -21.70
CA THR A 197 5.69 -13.27 -21.72
C THR A 197 4.47 -12.61 -21.07
N ASP A 198 4.54 -11.30 -20.85
CA ASP A 198 3.35 -10.43 -20.76
C ASP A 198 2.79 -10.10 -22.16
N SER A 199 1.66 -9.41 -22.22
CA SER A 199 0.96 -9.00 -23.45
C SER A 199 1.66 -7.88 -24.24
N SER A 200 2.71 -7.27 -23.68
CA SER A 200 3.64 -6.42 -24.43
C SER A 200 4.77 -7.23 -25.09
N GLY A 201 4.87 -8.52 -24.78
CA GLY A 201 5.89 -9.44 -25.29
C GLY A 201 7.13 -9.57 -24.40
N ASP A 202 7.18 -8.85 -23.27
CA ASP A 202 8.33 -8.85 -22.37
C ASP A 202 8.29 -10.01 -21.36
N TYR A 203 9.46 -10.43 -20.86
CA TYR A 203 9.57 -11.42 -19.77
C TYR A 203 9.58 -10.79 -18.37
N ARG A 204 9.32 -11.63 -17.35
CA ARG A 204 9.15 -11.25 -15.94
C ARG A 204 10.30 -10.41 -15.38
N ASN A 205 10.00 -9.21 -14.86
CA ASN A 205 10.90 -8.42 -14.03
C ASN A 205 10.63 -8.66 -12.52
N PRO A 206 11.58 -9.23 -11.75
CA PRO A 206 11.36 -9.53 -10.33
C PRO A 206 11.06 -8.31 -9.45
N GLN A 207 11.75 -7.18 -9.67
CA GLN A 207 11.56 -5.95 -8.90
C GLN A 207 10.15 -5.40 -9.07
N LEU A 208 9.63 -5.36 -10.30
CA LEU A 208 8.25 -4.94 -10.58
C LEU A 208 7.22 -5.89 -9.95
N CYS A 209 7.47 -7.21 -9.97
CA CYS A 209 6.56 -8.20 -9.39
C CYS A 209 6.54 -8.22 -7.85
N GLN A 210 7.63 -7.86 -7.16
CA GLN A 210 7.72 -8.00 -5.70
C GLN A 210 6.60 -7.23 -4.99
N THR A 211 6.31 -5.99 -5.40
CA THR A 211 5.32 -5.12 -4.76
C THR A 211 3.94 -5.75 -4.70
N LYS A 212 3.47 -6.39 -5.79
CA LYS A 212 2.17 -7.09 -5.84
C LYS A 212 2.16 -8.41 -5.05
N HIS A 213 3.26 -9.17 -5.07
CA HIS A 213 3.36 -10.37 -4.23
C HIS A 213 3.36 -10.01 -2.72
N HIS A 214 4.13 -9.00 -2.31
CA HIS A 214 4.16 -8.49 -0.95
C HIS A 214 2.80 -7.92 -0.53
N TRP A 215 2.13 -7.12 -1.37
CA TRP A 215 0.83 -6.56 -1.04
C TRP A 215 -0.21 -7.66 -0.76
N TRP A 216 -0.29 -8.68 -1.62
CA TRP A 216 -1.20 -9.80 -1.42
C TRP A 216 -0.83 -10.65 -0.20
N TRP A 217 0.46 -10.90 0.02
CA TRP A 217 0.93 -11.62 1.20
C TRP A 217 0.61 -10.87 2.49
N LYS A 218 0.87 -9.56 2.58
CA LYS A 218 0.69 -8.80 3.82
C LYS A 218 -0.78 -8.71 4.24
N ALA A 219 -1.69 -8.53 3.29
CA ALA A 219 -3.13 -8.57 3.55
C ALA A 219 -3.55 -9.96 4.07
N ASN A 220 -3.10 -11.05 3.44
CA ASN A 220 -3.33 -12.41 3.95
C ASN A 220 -2.70 -12.63 5.34
N ARG A 221 -1.50 -12.10 5.60
CA ARG A 221 -0.80 -12.28 6.88
C ARG A 221 -1.51 -11.56 8.01
N VAL A 222 -1.88 -10.29 7.82
CA VAL A 222 -2.57 -9.44 8.82
C VAL A 222 -3.89 -10.05 9.24
N PHE A 223 -4.77 -10.39 8.29
CA PHE A 223 -6.06 -11.00 8.61
C PHE A 223 -5.94 -12.41 9.22
N ASN A 224 -4.74 -13.01 9.28
CA ASN A 224 -4.45 -14.27 9.97
C ASN A 224 -3.37 -14.14 11.06
N LEU A 225 -3.11 -12.94 11.60
CA LEU A 225 -2.33 -12.78 12.83
C LEU A 225 -3.10 -13.39 14.01
N ALA A 226 -2.38 -14.01 14.95
CA ALA A 226 -2.98 -14.70 16.11
C ALA A 226 -3.80 -13.74 16.98
N SER A 227 -3.29 -12.53 17.21
CA SER A 227 -3.99 -11.47 17.95
C SER A 227 -5.25 -10.95 17.24
N LEU A 228 -5.30 -11.01 15.90
CA LEU A 228 -6.41 -10.46 15.10
C LEU A 228 -7.51 -11.47 14.77
N GLN A 229 -7.48 -12.72 15.25
CA GLN A 229 -8.44 -13.76 14.83
C GLN A 229 -9.92 -13.35 14.95
N SER A 230 -10.31 -12.79 16.10
CA SER A 230 -11.68 -12.31 16.37
C SER A 230 -11.96 -10.87 15.92
N TYR A 231 -10.98 -10.19 15.32
CA TYR A 231 -11.03 -8.77 14.96
C TYR A 231 -12.08 -8.46 13.89
N LYS A 232 -12.83 -7.37 14.07
CA LYS A 232 -13.98 -6.97 13.23
C LYS A 232 -13.87 -5.58 12.61
N GLY A 233 -13.05 -4.69 13.15
CA GLY A 233 -12.89 -3.31 12.68
C GLY A 233 -12.21 -3.17 11.31
N LEU A 234 -11.85 -1.93 10.97
CA LEU A 234 -11.14 -1.58 9.74
C LEU A 234 -9.64 -1.85 9.83
N VAL A 235 -9.11 -2.46 8.77
CA VAL A 235 -7.68 -2.49 8.48
C VAL A 235 -7.42 -1.45 7.39
N LEU A 236 -6.70 -0.38 7.73
CA LEU A 236 -6.20 0.65 6.81
C LEU A 236 -4.85 0.22 6.24
N PHE A 237 -4.65 0.38 4.95
CA PHE A 237 -3.41 0.06 4.24
C PHE A 237 -2.73 1.35 3.76
N LEU A 238 -1.47 1.54 4.14
CA LEU A 238 -0.58 2.64 3.78
C LEU A 238 0.73 2.10 3.18
N GLU A 239 1.49 2.97 2.53
CA GLU A 239 2.87 2.70 2.08
C GLU A 239 3.85 3.66 2.77
N GLU A 240 5.15 3.30 2.80
CA GLU A 240 6.20 3.99 3.56
C GLU A 240 6.40 5.48 3.24
N ASP A 241 5.88 5.97 2.11
CA ASP A 241 5.95 7.36 1.64
C ASP A 241 4.65 8.16 1.81
N ASN A 242 3.66 7.57 2.48
CA ASN A 242 2.44 8.27 2.83
C ASN A 242 2.70 9.24 4.00
N TYR A 243 1.87 10.28 4.11
CA TYR A 243 1.87 11.21 5.24
C TYR A 243 0.42 11.40 5.72
N VAL A 244 0.18 11.40 7.04
CA VAL A 244 -1.18 11.51 7.59
C VAL A 244 -1.45 12.88 8.24
N LEU A 245 -2.68 13.38 8.07
CA LEU A 245 -3.20 14.54 8.80
C LEU A 245 -3.59 14.13 10.22
N LYS A 246 -3.52 15.05 11.20
CA LYS A 246 -3.67 14.73 12.63
C LYS A 246 -5.04 14.12 13.00
N ASP A 247 -6.06 14.38 12.19
CA ASP A 247 -7.45 13.96 12.35
C ASP A 247 -7.85 12.75 11.47
N PHE A 248 -6.92 12.12 10.74
CA PHE A 248 -7.24 11.07 9.76
C PHE A 248 -8.03 9.89 10.36
N ILE A 249 -7.77 9.52 11.61
CA ILE A 249 -8.49 8.47 12.35
C ILE A 249 -9.94 8.88 12.64
N HIS A 250 -10.20 10.17 12.90
CA HIS A 250 -11.55 10.69 13.08
C HIS A 250 -12.33 10.70 11.76
N VAL A 251 -11.71 11.20 10.68
CA VAL A 251 -12.32 11.22 9.34
C VAL A 251 -12.64 9.81 8.84
N LEU A 252 -11.74 8.84 9.04
CA LEU A 252 -11.96 7.45 8.67
C LEU A 252 -13.16 6.82 9.41
N LYS A 253 -13.36 7.14 10.70
CA LYS A 253 -14.53 6.68 11.48
C LYS A 253 -15.83 7.26 10.90
N LEU A 254 -15.85 8.57 10.58
CA LEU A 254 -17.01 9.21 9.94
C LEU A 254 -17.32 8.59 8.56
N MET A 255 -16.29 8.26 7.77
CA MET A 255 -16.46 7.53 6.51
C MET A 255 -17.03 6.13 6.71
N GLU A 256 -16.60 5.39 7.75
CA GLU A 256 -17.19 4.09 8.08
C GLU A 256 -18.69 4.22 8.40
N ASP A 257 -19.07 5.20 9.22
CA ASP A 257 -20.48 5.45 9.58
C ASP A 257 -21.33 5.83 8.35
N ILE A 258 -20.79 6.63 7.42
CA ILE A 258 -21.46 6.93 6.14
C ILE A 258 -21.75 5.65 5.33
N THR A 259 -20.92 4.59 5.38
CA THR A 259 -21.29 3.32 4.72
C THR A 259 -22.50 2.64 5.36
N LYS A 260 -22.62 2.68 6.70
CA LYS A 260 -23.70 2.02 7.46
C LYS A 260 -25.07 2.62 7.14
N HIS A 261 -25.12 3.95 6.97
CA HIS A 261 -26.34 4.71 6.71
C HIS A 261 -26.61 4.97 5.23
N SER A 262 -25.59 5.29 4.42
CA SER A 262 -25.76 5.85 3.07
C SER A 262 -25.14 5.03 1.94
N CYS A 263 -24.19 4.13 2.21
CA CYS A 263 -23.63 3.25 1.18
C CYS A 263 -23.35 1.84 1.70
N ARG A 264 -24.39 1.07 2.03
CA ARG A 264 -24.28 -0.30 2.57
C ARG A 264 -23.60 -1.31 1.61
N HIS A 265 -23.37 -0.92 0.36
CA HIS A 265 -22.66 -1.71 -0.65
C HIS A 265 -21.24 -1.19 -0.95
N CYS A 266 -20.82 -0.06 -0.37
CA CYS A 266 -19.43 0.41 -0.45
C CYS A 266 -18.56 -0.48 0.45
N LYS A 267 -17.69 -1.29 -0.15
CA LYS A 267 -16.87 -2.27 0.59
C LYS A 267 -15.45 -1.79 0.91
N LEU A 268 -15.01 -0.71 0.26
CA LEU A 268 -13.73 -0.02 0.49
C LEU A 268 -13.98 1.44 0.85
N LEU A 269 -13.15 1.95 1.76
CA LEU A 269 -12.92 3.37 2.01
C LEU A 269 -11.55 3.74 1.43
N ALA A 270 -11.36 4.96 0.90
CA ALA A 270 -10.04 5.47 0.51
C ALA A 270 -9.83 6.91 1.00
N MET A 271 -8.71 7.15 1.70
CA MET A 271 -8.45 8.39 2.44
C MET A 271 -8.04 9.59 1.58
N ALA A 272 -7.83 9.42 0.27
CA ALA A 272 -7.69 10.51 -0.69
C ALA A 272 -8.13 10.07 -2.10
N SER A 273 -8.23 11.00 -3.04
CA SER A 273 -8.55 10.71 -4.44
C SER A 273 -7.33 10.83 -5.36
N ASN A 274 -7.14 9.88 -6.28
CA ASN A 274 -6.19 9.99 -7.40
C ASN A 274 -6.59 11.10 -8.41
N TRP A 275 -7.75 11.72 -8.24
CA TRP A 275 -8.35 12.70 -9.15
C TRP A 275 -8.64 14.04 -8.47
N ASP A 276 -7.83 14.44 -7.49
CA ASP A 276 -7.93 15.76 -6.86
C ASP A 276 -6.90 16.74 -7.44
N PRO A 277 -7.31 17.71 -8.29
CA PRO A 277 -6.43 18.73 -8.87
C PRO A 277 -6.16 19.85 -7.85
N VAL A 278 -5.51 19.50 -6.74
CA VAL A 278 -5.03 20.48 -5.76
C VAL A 278 -4.01 21.39 -6.45
N ALA A 279 -4.21 22.71 -6.33
CA ALA A 279 -3.31 23.77 -6.81
C ALA A 279 -3.09 23.91 -8.33
N VAL A 280 -4.17 24.12 -9.11
CA VAL A 280 -4.07 24.78 -10.45
C VAL A 280 -4.82 26.12 -10.53
N TYR A 281 -5.97 26.29 -9.86
CA TYR A 281 -6.85 27.47 -10.08
C TYR A 281 -7.35 28.20 -8.83
N GLY A 282 -6.63 28.13 -7.70
CA GLY A 282 -6.90 28.97 -6.52
C GLY A 282 -8.26 28.76 -5.84
N ILE A 283 -9.04 27.76 -6.26
CA ILE A 283 -10.32 27.42 -5.65
C ILE A 283 -10.07 26.94 -4.22
N THR A 284 -10.59 27.66 -3.24
CA THR A 284 -10.70 27.15 -1.86
C THR A 284 -11.50 25.86 -1.88
N MET A 285 -10.81 24.71 -1.72
CA MET A 285 -11.46 23.42 -1.62
C MET A 285 -12.52 23.47 -0.52
N LYS A 286 -13.72 22.95 -0.80
CA LYS A 286 -14.75 22.76 0.22
C LYS A 286 -14.37 21.55 1.07
N THR A 287 -13.36 21.75 1.91
CA THR A 287 -12.71 20.77 2.79
C THR A 287 -13.68 19.71 3.30
N SER A 288 -13.31 18.44 3.19
CA SER A 288 -13.99 17.31 3.83
C SER A 288 -15.31 16.92 3.13
N GLN A 289 -15.23 16.62 1.83
CA GLN A 289 -16.31 16.01 1.05
C GLN A 289 -16.04 14.54 0.77
N VAL A 290 -16.90 13.67 1.30
CA VAL A 290 -16.84 12.24 1.02
C VAL A 290 -17.74 11.93 -0.18
N ALA A 291 -17.19 11.32 -1.23
CA ALA A 291 -17.89 10.98 -2.47
C ALA A 291 -18.02 9.47 -2.66
N ILE A 292 -19.23 9.00 -2.96
CA ILE A 292 -19.45 7.65 -3.51
C ILE A 292 -19.05 7.68 -5.00
N THR A 293 -18.13 6.82 -5.43
CA THR A 293 -17.62 6.86 -6.81
C THR A 293 -17.20 5.49 -7.35
N GLY A 294 -17.22 5.35 -8.68
CA GLY A 294 -16.58 4.23 -9.40
C GLY A 294 -15.08 4.41 -9.64
N GLY A 295 -14.53 5.57 -9.26
CA GLY A 295 -13.10 5.85 -9.30
C GLY A 295 -12.36 5.13 -8.18
N PHE A 296 -11.49 4.19 -8.53
CA PHE A 296 -10.59 3.56 -7.57
C PHE A 296 -9.51 4.55 -7.11
N SER A 297 -9.09 4.43 -5.85
CA SER A 297 -7.95 5.14 -5.28
C SER A 297 -7.06 4.15 -4.52
N ASN A 298 -5.74 4.32 -4.66
CA ASN A 298 -4.73 3.52 -3.95
C ASN A 298 -4.28 4.18 -2.63
N TYR A 299 -4.56 5.47 -2.43
CA TYR A 299 -4.19 6.22 -1.23
C TYR A 299 -5.06 5.86 -0.02
N GLY A 300 -4.46 5.16 0.96
CA GLY A 300 -5.07 4.89 2.25
C GLY A 300 -6.36 4.08 2.16
N ILE A 301 -6.30 2.89 1.57
CA ILE A 301 -7.48 2.03 1.45
C ILE A 301 -7.78 1.36 2.80
N ALA A 302 -9.00 1.47 3.31
CA ALA A 302 -9.45 0.73 4.48
C ALA A 302 -10.64 -0.20 4.19
N PHE A 303 -10.61 -1.41 4.78
CA PHE A 303 -11.69 -2.39 4.72
C PHE A 303 -11.62 -3.38 5.89
N ASN A 304 -12.73 -4.08 6.16
CA ASN A 304 -12.84 -5.02 7.28
C ASN A 304 -12.65 -6.50 6.86
N ARG A 305 -12.64 -7.39 7.86
CA ARG A 305 -12.50 -8.84 7.70
C ARG A 305 -13.55 -9.49 6.80
N SER A 306 -14.76 -8.92 6.70
CA SER A 306 -15.82 -9.44 5.82
C SER A 306 -15.49 -9.17 4.35
N THR A 307 -15.15 -7.93 4.01
CA THR A 307 -14.67 -7.55 2.67
C THR A 307 -13.46 -8.40 2.26
N TRP A 308 -12.49 -8.61 3.16
CA TRP A 308 -11.32 -9.43 2.85
C TRP A 308 -11.68 -10.90 2.53
N ARG A 309 -12.64 -11.49 3.25
CA ARG A 309 -13.13 -12.86 2.97
C ARG A 309 -13.81 -12.98 1.60
N GLU A 310 -14.35 -11.90 1.04
CA GLU A 310 -14.82 -11.88 -0.36
C GLU A 310 -13.66 -11.77 -1.35
N ILE A 311 -12.73 -10.84 -1.12
CA ILE A 311 -11.54 -10.65 -1.98
C ILE A 311 -10.75 -11.95 -2.13
N VAL A 312 -10.56 -12.72 -1.05
CA VAL A 312 -9.84 -14.00 -1.07
C VAL A 312 -10.55 -15.07 -1.93
N LYS A 313 -11.88 -15.06 -2.04
CA LYS A 313 -12.60 -15.93 -3.00
C LYS A 313 -12.24 -15.57 -4.44
N CYS A 314 -12.03 -14.28 -4.70
CA CYS A 314 -11.62 -13.73 -5.99
C CYS A 314 -10.10 -13.77 -6.25
N LYS A 315 -9.31 -14.53 -5.46
CA LYS A 315 -7.83 -14.58 -5.57
C LYS A 315 -7.31 -14.77 -7.00
N TYR A 316 -7.98 -15.55 -7.83
CA TYR A 316 -7.57 -15.78 -9.22
C TYR A 316 -7.63 -14.50 -10.07
N SER A 317 -8.65 -13.65 -9.87
CA SER A 317 -8.79 -12.35 -10.53
C SER A 317 -7.79 -11.28 -10.06
N PHE A 318 -7.01 -11.57 -9.01
CA PHE A 318 -5.86 -10.76 -8.61
C PHE A 318 -4.55 -11.38 -9.14
N CYS A 319 -4.31 -12.66 -8.84
CA CYS A 319 -3.03 -13.32 -9.13
C CYS A 319 -2.78 -13.58 -10.62
N PHE A 320 -3.83 -13.87 -11.39
CA PHE A 320 -3.75 -14.13 -12.84
C PHE A 320 -4.24 -12.93 -13.68
N TYR A 321 -4.52 -11.79 -13.06
CA TYR A 321 -4.63 -10.54 -13.82
C TYR A 321 -3.23 -10.05 -14.18
N GLU A 322 -3.02 -9.83 -15.48
CA GLU A 322 -1.73 -9.56 -16.09
C GLU A 322 -1.31 -8.08 -15.94
N ASP A 323 -1.13 -7.69 -14.68
CA ASP A 323 -0.62 -6.39 -14.29
C ASP A 323 0.28 -6.60 -13.06
N TYR A 324 1.50 -6.07 -13.05
CA TYR A 324 2.40 -6.20 -11.90
C TYR A 324 2.06 -5.22 -10.77
N ASN A 325 1.22 -4.20 -11.02
CA ASN A 325 0.76 -3.25 -10.02
C ASN A 325 -0.37 -3.88 -9.18
N TRP A 326 -0.31 -3.69 -7.86
CA TRP A 326 -1.25 -4.31 -6.93
C TRP A 326 -2.64 -3.68 -7.02
N ASP A 327 -2.71 -2.40 -7.31
CA ASP A 327 -3.91 -1.56 -7.27
C ASP A 327 -4.81 -1.74 -8.50
N PHE A 328 -4.24 -1.77 -9.71
CA PHE A 328 -4.98 -2.17 -10.92
C PHE A 328 -5.48 -3.61 -10.79
N SER A 329 -4.68 -4.52 -10.23
CA SER A 329 -5.08 -5.90 -9.93
C SER A 329 -6.20 -5.99 -8.89
N PHE A 330 -6.17 -5.15 -7.85
CA PHE A 330 -7.20 -5.06 -6.83
C PHE A 330 -8.50 -4.46 -7.38
N ARG A 331 -8.41 -3.40 -8.20
CA ARG A 331 -9.52 -2.83 -8.95
C ARG A 331 -10.16 -3.87 -9.87
N ASN A 332 -9.38 -4.71 -10.55
CA ASN A 332 -9.89 -5.78 -11.39
C ASN A 332 -10.74 -6.81 -10.61
N VAL A 333 -10.36 -7.16 -9.38
CA VAL A 333 -11.17 -8.00 -8.48
C VAL A 333 -12.57 -7.40 -8.25
N PHE A 334 -12.65 -6.09 -7.95
CA PHE A 334 -13.93 -5.42 -7.71
C PHE A 334 -14.77 -5.24 -8.99
N LEU A 335 -14.13 -4.99 -10.14
CA LEU A 335 -14.81 -4.82 -11.42
C LEU A 335 -15.32 -6.13 -12.03
N LYS A 336 -14.54 -7.21 -11.99
CA LYS A 336 -14.83 -8.47 -12.72
C LYS A 336 -15.41 -9.58 -11.85
N CYS A 337 -14.92 -9.73 -10.61
CA CYS A 337 -15.28 -10.86 -9.75
C CYS A 337 -16.34 -10.49 -8.71
N ILE A 338 -16.07 -9.51 -7.83
CA ILE A 338 -17.02 -9.07 -6.79
C ILE A 338 -18.19 -8.28 -7.42
N LYS A 339 -17.95 -7.61 -8.55
CA LYS A 339 -18.92 -6.77 -9.28
C LYS A 339 -19.52 -5.65 -8.40
N ALA A 340 -18.70 -5.11 -7.50
CA ALA A 340 -19.03 -4.00 -6.61
C ALA A 340 -18.09 -2.82 -6.92
N PRO A 341 -18.38 -2.00 -7.95
CA PRO A 341 -17.47 -0.97 -8.44
C PRO A 341 -17.45 0.31 -7.58
N HIS A 342 -18.32 0.42 -6.57
CA HIS A 342 -18.48 1.65 -5.80
C HIS A 342 -17.61 1.65 -4.53
N PHE A 343 -16.84 2.72 -4.39
CA PHE A 343 -15.94 2.99 -3.28
C PHE A 343 -16.31 4.33 -2.64
N LEU A 344 -16.03 4.48 -1.34
CA LEU A 344 -16.25 5.73 -0.62
C LEU A 344 -14.90 6.46 -0.47
N VAL A 345 -14.74 7.59 -1.16
CA VAL A 345 -13.44 8.27 -1.35
C VAL A 345 -13.50 9.69 -0.80
N LEU A 346 -12.48 10.09 -0.04
CA LEU A 346 -12.34 11.46 0.49
C LEU A 346 -11.86 12.45 -0.57
N ARG A 347 -12.34 13.70 -0.47
CA ARG A 347 -11.98 14.91 -1.21
C ARG A 347 -12.08 16.15 -0.29
#